data_AF-A0A1H2R8Z1-F1
#
_entry.id   AF-A0A1H2R8Z1-F1
#
_cell.length_a   1.000
_cell.length_b   1.000
_cell.length_c   1.000
_cell.angle_alpha   90.00
_cell.angle_beta   90.00
_cell.angle_gamma   90.00
#
_symmetry.space_group_name_H-M   'P 1'
#
loop_
_entity.id
_entity.type
_entity.pdbx_description
1 polymer ?
#
loop_
_entity_poly.entity_id
_entity_poly.type
_entity_poly.pdbx_seq_one_letter_code
_entity_poly.pdbx_strand_id
1 'polypeptide(L)' 'MNDKVMSIGTVCDLTGLTERQIRYYEEKQLIFPVRTKGGARKFSFDDVERVKEINMKLRDGFHTFELRKAGRACGE' A
#
# COMPACT_ATOMS: atom_id res chain seq x y z
N MET A 1 -7.65 6.20 -10.82
CA MET A 1 -8.81 6.14 -9.89
C MET A 1 -8.27 6.13 -8.47
N ASN A 2 -8.59 7.17 -7.69
CA ASN A 2 -8.11 7.32 -6.32
C ASN A 2 -9.16 7.03 -5.25
N ASP A 3 -10.39 6.70 -5.66
CA ASP A 3 -11.45 6.32 -4.73
C ASP A 3 -11.08 5.05 -3.97
N LYS A 4 -11.05 5.16 -2.64
CA LYS A 4 -10.68 4.07 -1.74
C LYS A 4 -11.95 3.32 -1.33
N VAL A 5 -12.29 2.28 -2.09
CA VAL A 5 -13.52 1.49 -1.91
C VAL A 5 -13.30 -0.01 -1.70
N MET A 6 -12.11 -0.52 -2.02
CA MET A 6 -11.77 -1.94 -1.93
C MET A 6 -11.39 -2.36 -0.51
N SER A 7 -11.77 -3.57 -0.09
CA SER A 7 -11.36 -4.14 1.20
C SER A 7 -9.95 -4.75 1.11
N ILE A 8 -9.34 -5.06 2.26
CA ILE A 8 -8.03 -5.74 2.28
C ILE A 8 -8.08 -7.11 1.61
N GLY A 9 -9.20 -7.84 1.71
CA GLY A 9 -9.39 -9.13 1.04
C GLY A 9 -9.31 -8.99 -0.48
N THR A 10 -10.02 -8.02 -1.06
CA THR A 10 -9.93 -7.73 -2.50
C THR A 10 -8.50 -7.38 -2.92
N VAL A 11 -7.75 -6.64 -2.09
CA VAL A 11 -6.34 -6.36 -2.38
C VAL A 11 -5.50 -7.63 -2.34
N CYS A 12 -5.75 -8.55 -1.40
CA CYS A 12 -5.09 -9.86 -1.37
C CYS A 12 -5.33 -10.64 -2.67
N ASP A 13 -6.58 -10.73 -3.12
CA ASP A 13 -6.94 -11.43 -4.36
C ASP A 13 -6.24 -10.81 -5.59
N LEU A 14 -6.15 -9.48 -5.65
CA LEU A 14 -5.55 -8.75 -6.77
C LEU A 14 -4.01 -8.76 -6.78
N THR A 15 -3.38 -8.93 -5.61
CA THR A 15 -1.91 -8.82 -5.47
C THR A 15 -1.23 -10.16 -5.21
N GLY A 16 -1.99 -11.18 -4.80
CA GLY A 16 -1.45 -12.45 -4.31
C GLY A 16 -0.71 -12.33 -2.98
N LEU A 17 -0.81 -11.19 -2.29
CA LEU A 17 -0.17 -10.97 -0.99
C LEU A 17 -1.11 -11.29 0.15
N THR A 18 -0.54 -11.72 1.27
CA THR A 18 -1.29 -11.93 2.50
C THR A 18 -1.70 -10.61 3.14
N GLU A 19 -2.79 -10.61 3.91
CA GLU A 19 -3.19 -9.46 4.71
C GLU A 19 -2.07 -8.96 5.62
N ARG A 20 -1.25 -9.89 6.15
CA ARG A 20 -0.10 -9.59 7.00
C ARG A 20 0.93 -8.72 6.26
N GLN A 21 1.25 -9.05 5.01
CA GLN A 21 2.20 -8.27 4.21
C GLN A 21 1.65 -6.87 3.90
N ILE A 22 0.36 -6.77 3.56
CA ILE A 22 -0.27 -5.47 3.28
C ILE A 22 -0.27 -4.59 4.54
N ARG A 23 -0.64 -5.15 5.70
CA ARG A 23 -0.58 -4.45 7.00
C ARG A 23 0.85 -4.04 7.34
N TYR A 24 1.84 -4.89 7.09
CA TYR A 24 3.24 -4.55 7.28
C TYR A 24 3.67 -3.35 6.42
N TYR A 25 3.21 -3.25 5.17
CA TYR A 25 3.50 -2.08 4.32
C TYR A 25 2.81 -0.80 4.82
N GLU A 26 1.60 -0.90 5.35
CA GLU A 26 0.94 0.22 6.05
C GLU A 26 1.72 0.64 7.30
N GLU A 27 2.16 -0.31 8.13
CA GLU A 27 2.98 -0.04 9.33
C GLU A 27 4.32 0.62 8.99
N LYS A 28 4.92 0.25 7.85
CA LYS A 28 6.12 0.91 7.31
C LYS A 28 5.82 2.22 6.57
N GLN A 29 4.58 2.71 6.63
CA GLN A 29 4.13 3.95 5.99
C GLN A 29 4.43 4.00 4.49
N LEU A 30 4.33 2.86 3.81
CA LEU A 30 4.52 2.76 2.36
C LEU A 30 3.22 2.90 1.57
N ILE A 31 2.09 2.65 2.23
CA ILE A 31 0.72 2.79 1.74
C ILE A 31 -0.15 3.45 2.81
N PHE A 32 -1.20 4.14 2.39
CA PHE A 32 -2.04 4.96 3.27
C PHE A 32 -3.53 4.71 3.01
N PRO A 33 -4.07 3.54 3.39
CA PRO A 33 -5.51 3.26 3.26
C PRO A 33 -6.33 4.19 4.15
N VAL A 34 -7.58 4.47 3.75
CA VAL A 34 -8.52 5.16 4.63
C VAL A 34 -9.22 4.15 5.53
N ARG A 35 -9.59 4.57 6.73
CA ARG A 35 -10.42 3.77 7.62
C ARG A 35 -11.87 4.23 7.53
N THR A 36 -12.77 3.26 7.46
CA THR A 36 -14.21 3.51 7.58
C THR A 36 -14.59 3.75 9.03
N LYS A 37 -15.81 4.24 9.28
CA LYS A 37 -16.37 4.40 10.63
C LYS A 37 -16.36 3.09 11.45
N GLY A 38 -16.46 1.94 10.78
CA GLY A 38 -16.38 0.62 11.41
C GLY A 38 -14.94 0.09 11.60
N GLY A 39 -13.91 0.89 11.32
CA GLY A 39 -12.50 0.50 11.49
C GLY A 39 -11.90 -0.33 10.34
N ALA A 40 -12.71 -0.72 9.34
CA ALA A 40 -12.21 -1.44 8.17
C ALA A 40 -11.38 -0.52 7.26
N ARG A 41 -10.28 -1.07 6.71
CA ARG A 41 -9.42 -0.38 5.74
C ARG A 41 -10.01 -0.40 4.34
N LYS A 42 -9.86 0.71 3.64
CA LYS A 42 -10.25 0.87 2.25
C LYS A 42 -9.08 1.33 1.41
N PHE A 43 -8.93 0.69 0.26
CA PHE A 43 -7.84 0.87 -0.68
C PHE A 43 -8.38 1.33 -2.04
N SER A 44 -7.58 2.13 -2.74
CA SER A 44 -7.81 2.51 -4.13
C SER A 44 -7.05 1.59 -5.07
N PHE A 45 -7.31 1.72 -6.37
CA PHE A 45 -6.53 1.00 -7.37
C PHE A 45 -5.05 1.41 -7.36
N ASP A 46 -4.76 2.69 -7.10
CA ASP A 46 -3.39 3.19 -6.94
C ASP A 46 -2.67 2.54 -5.76
N ASP A 47 -3.36 2.34 -4.63
CA ASP A 47 -2.80 1.61 -3.49
C ASP A 47 -2.43 0.17 -3.87
N VAL A 48 -3.27 -0.51 -4.68
CA VAL A 48 -3.01 -1.89 -5.16
C VAL A 48 -1.75 -1.94 -6.01
N GLU A 49 -1.62 -1.05 -6.99
CA GLU A 49 -0.45 -0.97 -7.86
C GLU A 49 0.81 -0.65 -7.04
N ARG A 50 0.69 0.25 -6.07
CA ARG A 50 1.77 0.57 -5.13
C ARG A 50 2.19 -0.65 -4.29
N VAL A 51 1.24 -1.44 -3.80
CA VAL A 51 1.52 -2.70 -3.07
C VAL A 51 2.30 -3.68 -3.95
N LYS A 52 1.91 -3.85 -5.22
CA LYS A 52 2.65 -4.70 -6.17
C LYS A 52 4.07 -4.18 -6.39
N GLU A 53 4.22 -2.87 -6.59
CA GLU A 53 5.53 -2.22 -6.78
C GLU A 53 6.45 -2.44 -5.57
N ILE A 54 5.94 -2.26 -4.36
CA ILE A 54 6.70 -2.50 -3.12
C ILE A 54 7.20 -3.95 -3.09
N ASN A 55 6.31 -4.92 -3.34
CA ASN A 55 6.67 -6.33 -3.31
C ASN A 55 7.71 -6.68 -4.40
N MET A 56 7.60 -6.11 -5.60
CA MET A 56 8.61 -6.29 -6.66
C MET A 56 9.98 -5.75 -6.23
N LYS A 57 10.03 -4.53 -5.69
CA LYS A 57 11.31 -3.94 -5.25
C LYS A 57 11.93 -4.69 -4.07
N LEU A 58 11.13 -5.20 -3.14
CA LEU A 58 11.64 -6.06 -2.07
C LEU A 58 12.26 -7.37 -2.61
N ARG A 59 11.69 -7.95 -3.68
CA ARG A 59 12.26 -9.12 -4.34
C ARG A 59 13.56 -8.81 -5.09
N ASP A 60 13.69 -7.58 -5.57
CA ASP A 60 14.89 -7.06 -6.25
C ASP A 60 16.00 -6.67 -5.24
N GLY A 61 15.78 -6.84 -3.94
CA GLY A 61 16.76 -6.60 -2.89
C GLY A 61 16.68 -5.24 -2.20
N PHE A 62 15.73 -4.38 -2.57
CA PHE A 62 15.51 -3.11 -1.89
C PHE A 62 14.95 -3.33 -0.48
N HIS A 63 15.25 -2.40 0.43
CA HIS A 63 14.70 -2.41 1.78
C HIS A 63 13.53 -1.43 1.91
N THR A 64 12.59 -1.72 2.82
CA THR A 64 11.39 -0.90 3.02
C THR A 64 11.68 0.57 3.34
N PHE A 65 12.81 0.89 3.97
CA PHE A 65 13.16 2.29 4.28
C PHE A 65 13.54 3.09 3.03
N GLU A 66 14.11 2.43 2.02
CA GLU A 66 14.46 3.02 0.71
C GLU A 66 13.20 3.25 -0.14
N LEU A 67 12.19 2.41 0.06
CA LEU A 67 10.92 2.48 -0.66
C LEU A 67 9.99 3.58 -0.16
N ARG A 68 10.30 4.20 0.97
CA ARG A 68 9.62 5.40 1.42
C ARG A 68 10.02 6.51 0.47
N LYS A 69 9.19 6.77 -0.56
CA LYS A 69 9.35 7.96 -1.40
C LYS A 69 9.54 9.13 -0.45
N ALA A 70 10.68 9.81 -0.55
CA ALA A 70 10.75 11.21 -0.17
C ALA A 70 9.52 11.82 -0.81
N GLY A 71 8.59 12.31 0.03
CA GLY A 71 7.44 13.06 -0.48
C GLY A 71 7.99 14.02 -1.53
N ARG A 72 7.30 14.10 -2.67
CA ARG A 72 7.53 15.17 -3.64
C ARG A 72 7.88 16.43 -2.84
N ALA A 73 8.97 17.07 -3.28
CA ALA A 73 9.47 18.34 -2.81
C ALA A 73 8.38 19.14 -2.09
N CYS A 74 8.73 19.65 -0.91
CA CYS A 74 8.23 20.94 -0.46
C CYS A 74 8.01 21.80 -1.71
N GLY A 75 6.78 22.30 -1.89
CA GLY A 75 6.41 23.13 -3.02
C GLY A 75 7.39 24.28 -3.24
N GLU A 76 7.33 24.79 -4.47
CA GLU A 76 7.97 26.02 -4.97
C GLU A 76 8.33 27.06 -3.90
#